data_AF-A0A6B3MGJ8-F1
#
_entry.id   AF-A0A6B3MGJ8-F1
#
_cell.length_a   1.000
_cell.length_b   1.000
_cell.length_c   1.000
_cell.angle_alpha   90.00
_cell.angle_beta   90.00
_cell.angle_gamma   90.00
#
_symmetry.space_group_name_H-M   'P 1'
#
loop_
_entity.id
_entity.type
_entity.pdbx_description
1 polymer ?
#
loop_
_entity_poly.entity_id
_entity_poly.type
_entity_poly.pdbx_seq_one_letter_code
_entity_poly.pdbx_strand_id
1 'polypeptide(L)'
;MVLYASWVHGNSVLLERVGAPSARGKSTVNAAFRGDPGDIIDLGSAASAACLRLGWAARFVIYDSGSENNPKSGSFWCHYAIPTPVIEAGARAEVDKVLINYETNNPRNINLQAVHVWDGNKRIFAVDNLNFINGTTGDDEFDGGISGQTTNANITPNLSRLFVRNIQNRPVFFGLGVSILIRANRAKDDFLEIRGVGIDFQLPR
;
A
#
# COMPACT_ATOMS: atom_id res chain seq x y z
N MET A 1 9.42 21.33 -26.76
CA MET A 1 8.84 20.01 -26.44
C MET A 1 8.05 20.19 -25.16
N VAL A 2 6.73 20.00 -25.19
CA VAL A 2 5.85 20.20 -24.02
C VAL A 2 5.63 18.81 -23.39
N LEU A 3 5.80 18.69 -22.07
CA LEU A 3 5.50 17.46 -21.35
C LEU A 3 3.98 17.36 -21.17
N TYR A 4 3.37 16.25 -21.61
CA TYR A 4 1.90 16.07 -21.64
C TYR A 4 1.35 15.20 -20.50
N ALA A 5 2.22 14.55 -19.73
CA ALA A 5 1.91 13.89 -18.45
C ALA A 5 3.20 13.58 -17.68
N SER A 6 3.20 13.80 -16.37
CA SER A 6 4.17 13.21 -15.45
C SER A 6 3.43 12.29 -14.49
N TRP A 7 3.74 11.00 -14.56
CA TRP A 7 3.31 10.03 -13.57
C TRP A 7 4.53 9.56 -12.83
N VAL A 8 4.47 9.62 -11.50
CA VAL A 8 5.55 9.09 -10.69
C VAL A 8 5.05 8.05 -9.72
N HIS A 9 5.65 6.88 -9.85
CA HIS A 9 5.47 5.73 -8.98
C HIS A 9 6.69 5.63 -8.06
N GLY A 10 6.45 5.75 -6.76
CA GLY A 10 7.45 5.56 -5.74
C GLY A 10 7.18 4.29 -4.98
N ASN A 11 8.03 3.27 -5.15
CA ASN A 11 8.05 2.11 -4.27
C ASN A 11 9.38 2.11 -3.51
N SER A 12 9.43 2.89 -2.44
CA SER A 12 10.44 2.70 -1.40
C SER A 12 9.73 2.32 -0.11
N VAL A 13 9.64 1.02 0.13
CA VAL A 13 9.48 0.51 1.49
C VAL A 13 10.90 0.10 1.90
N LEU A 14 11.47 0.82 2.86
CA LEU A 14 12.65 0.31 3.55
C LEU A 14 12.16 -0.71 4.57
N LEU A 15 12.57 -1.96 4.40
CA LEU A 15 13.30 -2.78 5.37
C LEU A 15 13.68 -4.11 4.64
N GLU A 16 14.58 -4.91 5.22
CA GLU A 16 15.81 -5.37 4.60
C GLU A 16 15.81 -6.87 4.22
N ARG A 17 14.90 -7.35 3.36
CA ARG A 17 15.14 -8.62 2.62
C ARG A 17 14.33 -8.80 1.33
N VAL A 18 15.02 -9.18 0.25
CA VAL A 18 14.43 -9.41 -1.08
C VAL A 18 13.90 -10.84 -1.22
N GLY A 19 12.69 -11.01 -1.77
CA GLY A 19 12.40 -12.18 -2.60
C GLY A 19 11.67 -13.37 -1.96
N ALA A 20 10.60 -13.14 -1.19
CA ALA A 20 9.72 -14.21 -0.68
C ALA A 20 8.28 -14.18 -1.25
N PRO A 21 8.09 -14.29 -2.59
CA PRO A 21 6.76 -14.19 -3.22
C PRO A 21 5.79 -15.32 -2.82
N SER A 22 6.31 -16.44 -2.33
CA SER A 22 5.53 -17.57 -1.84
C SER A 22 5.15 -17.47 -0.36
N ALA A 23 5.70 -16.52 0.40
CA ALA A 23 5.36 -16.38 1.81
C ALA A 23 3.96 -15.79 1.98
N ARG A 24 3.11 -16.52 2.70
CA ARG A 24 1.68 -16.23 2.90
C ARG A 24 1.22 -16.37 4.34
N GLY A 25 1.98 -17.09 5.16
CA GLY A 25 1.64 -17.33 6.56
C GLY A 25 2.87 -17.62 7.41
N LYS A 26 2.66 -17.79 8.72
CA LYS A 26 3.72 -17.88 9.74
C LYS A 26 4.91 -18.75 9.33
N SER A 27 4.66 -20.01 8.96
CA SER A 27 5.72 -20.98 8.66
C SER A 27 6.61 -20.52 7.50
N THR A 28 5.99 -20.01 6.43
CA THR A 28 6.68 -19.49 5.25
C THR A 28 7.38 -18.15 5.51
N VAL A 29 6.81 -17.30 6.36
CA VAL A 29 7.43 -16.04 6.82
C VAL A 29 8.66 -16.35 7.66
N ASN A 30 8.53 -17.19 8.69
CA ASN A 30 9.67 -17.61 9.53
C ASN A 30 10.77 -18.29 8.71
N ALA A 31 10.41 -19.11 7.72
CA ALA A 31 11.37 -19.70 6.80
C ALA A 31 12.07 -18.66 5.92
N ALA A 32 11.36 -17.62 5.46
CA ALA A 32 11.93 -16.51 4.69
C ALA A 32 12.89 -15.66 5.54
N PHE A 33 12.58 -15.45 6.82
CA PHE A 33 13.41 -14.66 7.73
C PHE A 33 14.51 -15.47 8.43
N ARG A 34 14.47 -16.82 8.42
CA ARG A 34 15.48 -17.73 9.00
C ARG A 34 15.90 -17.36 10.45
N GLY A 35 14.97 -16.83 11.25
CA GLY A 35 15.24 -16.42 12.63
C GLY A 35 15.86 -15.04 12.79
N ASP A 36 16.01 -14.27 11.70
CA ASP A 36 16.27 -12.83 11.78
C ASP A 36 14.96 -12.11 12.14
N PRO A 37 14.89 -11.34 13.23
CA PRO A 37 13.67 -10.62 13.60
C PRO A 37 13.20 -9.61 12.53
N GLY A 38 14.03 -9.27 11.53
CA GLY A 38 13.64 -8.67 10.25
C GLY A 38 12.51 -7.63 10.28
N ASP A 39 11.74 -7.57 9.20
CA ASP A 39 10.70 -6.54 8.96
C ASP A 39 9.38 -6.89 9.67
N ILE A 40 9.48 -7.33 10.93
CA ILE A 40 8.36 -7.82 11.72
C ILE A 40 7.89 -6.69 12.64
N ILE A 41 6.65 -6.25 12.44
CA ILE A 41 5.96 -5.28 13.29
C ILE A 41 5.09 -6.05 14.28
N ASP A 42 5.33 -5.85 15.57
CA ASP A 42 4.43 -6.33 16.62
C ASP A 42 3.11 -5.53 16.58
N LEU A 43 1.98 -6.21 16.45
CA LEU A 43 0.65 -5.62 16.47
C LEU A 43 -0.01 -5.71 17.85
N GLY A 44 0.71 -6.23 18.84
CA GLY A 44 0.26 -6.52 20.19
C GLY A 44 -0.26 -7.95 20.36
N SER A 45 -0.16 -8.49 21.58
CA SER A 45 -0.48 -9.89 21.88
C SER A 45 0.42 -10.84 21.06
N ALA A 46 -0.12 -11.94 20.55
CA ALA A 46 0.58 -12.86 19.66
C ALA A 46 0.40 -12.46 18.17
N ALA A 47 0.25 -11.17 17.84
CA ALA A 47 0.01 -10.72 16.46
C ALA A 47 1.25 -10.03 15.89
N SER A 48 1.64 -10.37 14.66
CA SER A 48 2.72 -9.67 13.97
C SER A 48 2.38 -9.46 12.49
N ALA A 49 2.91 -8.38 11.92
CA ALA A 49 2.90 -8.14 10.48
C ALA A 49 4.33 -8.27 9.95
N ALA A 50 4.53 -9.00 8.87
CA ALA A 50 5.81 -9.01 8.14
C ALA A 50 5.65 -8.22 6.86
N CYS A 51 6.59 -7.31 6.58
CA CYS A 51 6.73 -6.73 5.25
C CYS A 51 7.64 -7.61 4.39
N LEU A 52 7.20 -7.94 3.18
CA LEU A 52 7.92 -8.75 2.21
C LEU A 52 8.08 -7.92 0.93
N ARG A 53 9.31 -7.68 0.50
CA ARG A 53 9.57 -7.00 -0.77
C ARG A 53 9.41 -7.97 -1.95
N LEU A 54 8.50 -7.64 -2.86
CA LEU A 54 8.16 -8.44 -4.05
C LEU A 54 8.50 -7.68 -5.32
N GLY A 55 9.79 -7.62 -5.65
CA GLY A 55 10.27 -6.85 -6.79
C GLY A 55 10.00 -5.35 -6.60
N TRP A 56 9.03 -4.84 -7.36
CA TRP A 56 8.54 -3.46 -7.25
C TRP A 56 7.46 -3.30 -6.17
N ALA A 57 6.76 -4.35 -5.74
CA ALA A 57 5.68 -4.29 -4.77
C ALA A 57 6.13 -4.56 -3.32
N ALA A 58 5.25 -4.30 -2.35
CA ALA A 58 5.42 -4.67 -0.95
C ALA A 58 4.20 -5.44 -0.44
N ARG A 59 4.41 -6.64 0.12
CA ARG A 59 3.37 -7.48 0.72
C ARG A 59 3.47 -7.47 2.23
N PHE A 60 2.37 -7.18 2.89
CA PHE A 60 2.21 -7.26 4.33
C PHE A 60 1.45 -8.52 4.67
N VAL A 61 2.08 -9.44 5.40
CA VAL A 61 1.47 -10.69 5.84
C VAL A 61 1.18 -10.60 7.33
N ILE A 62 -0.05 -10.87 7.74
CA ILE A 62 -0.44 -10.90 9.15
C ILE A 62 -0.38 -12.34 9.64
N TYR A 63 0.46 -12.57 10.63
CA TYR A 63 0.72 -13.90 11.16
C TYR A 63 0.91 -13.84 12.67
N ASP A 64 0.94 -15.02 13.29
CA ASP A 64 1.14 -15.18 14.74
C ASP A 64 2.58 -15.61 15.04
N SER A 65 3.19 -15.12 16.13
CA SER A 65 4.44 -15.70 16.68
C SER A 65 4.20 -17.00 17.49
N GLY A 66 2.95 -17.26 17.87
CA GLY A 66 2.31 -18.41 18.54
C GLY A 66 1.38 -19.27 17.63
N SER A 67 0.10 -19.46 17.96
CA SER A 67 -0.80 -20.44 17.30
C SER A 67 -1.40 -19.92 15.98
N GLU A 68 -1.01 -20.58 14.88
CA GLU A 68 -1.42 -20.34 13.47
C GLU A 68 -2.93 -20.06 13.27
N ASN A 69 -3.80 -20.62 14.10
CA ASN A 69 -5.26 -20.54 13.90
C ASN A 69 -6.01 -19.42 14.62
N ASN A 70 -5.35 -18.58 15.40
CA ASN A 70 -6.03 -17.55 16.20
C ASN A 70 -6.21 -16.25 15.39
N PRO A 71 -7.42 -15.68 15.29
CA PRO A 71 -7.65 -14.41 14.59
C PRO A 71 -6.90 -13.26 15.26
N LYS A 72 -6.28 -12.39 14.45
CA LYS A 72 -5.45 -11.27 14.91
C LYS A 72 -6.01 -9.92 14.50
N SER A 73 -5.92 -8.94 15.40
CA SER A 73 -6.38 -7.58 15.13
C SER A 73 -5.32 -6.58 15.55
N GLY A 74 -5.15 -5.54 14.74
CA GLY A 74 -4.18 -4.48 14.95
C GLY A 74 -4.10 -3.58 13.73
N SER A 75 -3.27 -2.55 13.80
CA SER A 75 -3.02 -1.69 12.64
C SER A 75 -1.60 -1.15 12.68
N PHE A 76 -1.07 -0.80 11.52
CA PHE A 76 0.26 -0.23 11.39
C PHE A 76 0.31 0.69 10.17
N TRP A 77 1.16 1.71 10.25
CA TRP A 77 1.42 2.62 9.15
C TRP A 77 2.55 2.11 8.28
N CYS A 78 2.43 2.29 6.98
CA CYS A 78 3.53 2.24 6.05
C CYS A 78 3.60 3.55 5.26
N HIS A 79 4.81 3.93 4.86
CA HIS A 79 5.10 5.23 4.25
C HIS A 79 5.83 5.03 2.93
N TYR A 80 5.36 5.70 1.88
CA TYR A 80 5.93 5.69 0.54
C TYR A 80 6.41 7.09 0.20
N ALA A 81 7.72 7.24 0.00
CA ALA A 81 8.25 8.44 -0.62
C ALA A 81 7.95 8.39 -2.12
N ILE A 82 7.28 9.44 -2.63
CA ILE A 82 6.96 9.58 -4.04
C ILE A 82 8.01 10.50 -4.66
N PRO A 83 8.88 10.00 -5.56
CA PRO A 83 9.74 10.89 -6.32
C PRO A 83 8.85 11.92 -7.00
N THR A 84 9.06 13.21 -6.71
CA THR A 84 8.11 14.24 -7.10
C THR A 84 8.83 15.34 -7.87
N PRO A 85 8.44 15.65 -9.12
CA PRO A 85 8.86 16.88 -9.74
C PRO A 85 8.24 18.05 -8.97
N VAL A 86 9.07 18.87 -8.34
CA VAL A 86 8.62 20.06 -7.61
C VAL A 86 8.36 21.23 -8.57
N ILE A 87 9.13 21.27 -9.66
CA ILE A 87 9.00 22.23 -10.75
C ILE A 87 8.82 21.45 -12.06
N GLU A 88 7.77 21.76 -12.80
CA GLU A 88 7.47 21.18 -14.09
C GLU A 88 7.17 22.30 -15.10
N ALA A 89 7.83 22.29 -16.25
CA ALA A 89 7.69 23.31 -17.29
C ALA A 89 7.82 24.78 -16.81
N GLY A 90 8.66 25.02 -15.79
CA GLY A 90 8.87 26.35 -15.20
C GLY A 90 7.80 26.80 -14.20
N ALA A 91 6.78 25.96 -13.95
CA ALA A 91 5.75 26.18 -12.95
C ALA A 91 5.90 25.20 -11.77
N ARG A 92 5.28 25.55 -10.65
CA ARG A 92 5.16 24.65 -9.50
C ARG A 92 4.23 23.49 -9.89
N ALA A 93 4.66 22.25 -9.65
CA ALA A 93 3.77 21.11 -9.87
C ALA A 93 2.59 21.16 -8.87
N GLU A 94 1.40 20.85 -9.36
CA GLU A 94 0.19 20.79 -8.53
C GLU A 94 -0.31 19.35 -8.47
N VAL A 95 -0.52 18.82 -7.27
CA VAL A 95 -1.06 17.47 -7.08
C VAL A 95 -2.57 17.45 -7.27
N ASP A 96 -3.06 16.55 -8.12
CA ASP A 96 -4.48 16.32 -8.39
C ASP A 96 -5.02 15.14 -7.59
N LYS A 97 -4.40 13.95 -7.70
CA LYS A 97 -4.95 12.70 -7.12
C LYS A 97 -3.89 11.84 -6.47
N VAL A 98 -4.30 11.05 -5.49
CA VAL A 98 -3.55 9.89 -4.99
C VAL A 98 -4.16 8.61 -5.52
N LEU A 99 -3.30 7.68 -5.93
CA LEU A 99 -3.66 6.37 -6.45
C LEU A 99 -2.90 5.30 -5.66
N ILE A 100 -3.60 4.27 -5.18
CA ILE A 100 -2.99 3.10 -4.54
C ILE A 100 -3.54 1.84 -5.19
N ASN A 101 -2.67 1.10 -5.88
CA ASN A 101 -2.98 -0.21 -6.43
C ASN A 101 -2.54 -1.26 -5.41
N TYR A 102 -3.48 -2.07 -4.93
CA TYR A 102 -3.21 -3.10 -3.95
C TYR A 102 -4.03 -4.37 -4.20
N GLU A 103 -3.60 -5.47 -3.58
CA GLU A 103 -4.28 -6.75 -3.58
C GLU A 103 -4.42 -7.23 -2.13
N THR A 104 -5.48 -7.95 -1.81
CA THR A 104 -5.64 -8.62 -0.51
C THR A 104 -6.32 -9.96 -0.70
N ASN A 105 -5.89 -11.02 -0.01
CA ASN A 105 -6.63 -12.29 -0.05
C ASN A 105 -7.94 -12.26 0.75
N ASN A 106 -8.14 -11.24 1.59
CA ASN A 106 -9.29 -11.17 2.48
C ASN A 106 -9.62 -9.71 2.86
N PRO A 107 -10.35 -8.97 2.00
CA PRO A 107 -10.61 -7.54 2.20
C PRO A 107 -11.45 -7.24 3.47
N ARG A 108 -12.16 -8.24 4.02
CA ARG A 108 -12.90 -8.10 5.29
C ARG A 108 -11.97 -8.06 6.50
N ASN A 109 -10.87 -8.79 6.44
CA ASN A 109 -9.96 -8.99 7.56
C ASN A 109 -8.66 -8.18 7.44
N ILE A 110 -8.22 -7.83 6.23
CA ILE A 110 -7.07 -6.94 6.04
C ILE A 110 -7.33 -5.95 4.90
N ASN A 111 -7.30 -4.66 5.23
CA ASN A 111 -7.62 -3.58 4.32
C ASN A 111 -6.91 -2.27 4.70
N LEU A 112 -7.02 -1.27 3.80
CA LEU A 112 -6.61 0.10 4.08
C LEU A 112 -7.65 0.75 5.00
N GLN A 113 -7.20 1.35 6.10
CA GLN A 113 -8.06 2.07 7.04
C GLN A 113 -7.95 3.59 6.90
N ALA A 114 -6.79 4.10 6.49
CA ALA A 114 -6.56 5.52 6.27
C ALA A 114 -5.47 5.75 5.23
N VAL A 115 -5.56 6.89 4.53
CA VAL A 115 -4.55 7.35 3.55
C VAL A 115 -4.31 8.82 3.76
N HIS A 116 -3.07 9.20 4.06
CA HIS A 116 -2.63 10.58 4.20
C HIS A 116 -1.57 10.91 3.16
N VAL A 117 -1.64 12.11 2.57
CA VAL A 117 -0.60 12.64 1.68
C VAL A 117 0.06 13.84 2.33
N TRP A 118 1.37 13.89 2.22
CA TRP A 118 2.26 14.86 2.84
C TRP A 118 3.09 15.56 1.76
N ASP A 119 3.36 16.85 1.95
CA ASP A 119 4.40 17.60 1.24
C ASP A 119 5.43 18.07 2.28
N GLY A 120 6.60 17.41 2.30
CA GLY A 120 7.53 17.52 3.42
C GLY A 120 6.86 17.12 4.75
N ASN A 121 6.85 18.03 5.73
CA ASN A 121 6.21 17.82 7.04
C ASN A 121 4.75 18.28 7.11
N LYS A 122 4.17 18.76 6.00
CA LYS A 122 2.81 19.28 5.97
C LYS A 122 1.86 18.24 5.39
N ARG A 123 0.83 17.85 6.15
CA ARG A 123 -0.25 17.00 5.63
C ARG A 123 -1.14 17.81 4.68
N ILE A 124 -1.23 17.40 3.43
CA ILE A 124 -2.00 18.08 2.39
C ILE A 124 -3.31 17.37 2.05
N PHE A 125 -3.44 16.09 2.39
CA PHE A 125 -4.67 15.31 2.25
C PHE A 125 -4.74 14.25 3.35
N ALA A 126 -5.96 13.94 3.80
CA ALA A 126 -6.23 12.84 4.71
C ALA A 126 -7.62 12.27 4.45
N VAL A 127 -7.71 10.96 4.37
CA VAL A 127 -8.95 10.22 4.56
C VAL A 127 -8.74 9.16 5.63
N ASP A 128 -9.62 9.17 6.62
CA ASP A 128 -9.60 8.28 7.77
C ASP A 128 -10.86 7.42 7.79
N ASN A 129 -10.84 6.34 8.57
CA ASN A 129 -11.99 5.44 8.77
C ASN A 129 -12.56 4.88 7.46
N LEU A 130 -11.69 4.57 6.50
CA LEU A 130 -12.07 3.83 5.31
C LEU A 130 -12.68 2.49 5.73
N ASN A 131 -13.87 2.18 5.21
CA ASN A 131 -14.60 0.98 5.55
C ASN A 131 -14.91 0.19 4.27
N PHE A 132 -14.01 -0.71 3.89
CA PHE A 132 -14.16 -1.56 2.71
C PHE A 132 -15.01 -2.82 2.96
N ILE A 133 -15.60 -2.97 4.15
CA ILE A 133 -16.26 -4.23 4.57
C ILE A 133 -17.54 -4.52 3.75
N ASN A 134 -18.22 -3.49 3.21
CA ASN A 134 -19.52 -3.63 2.53
C ASN A 134 -19.64 -2.84 1.20
N GLY A 135 -18.56 -2.25 0.67
CA GLY A 135 -18.62 -1.40 -0.51
C GLY A 135 -18.07 -2.07 -1.76
N THR A 136 -18.96 -2.60 -2.60
CA THR A 136 -18.77 -2.65 -4.07
C THR A 136 -18.99 -1.27 -4.71
N THR A 137 -19.30 -0.26 -3.91
CA THR A 137 -19.60 1.10 -4.36
C THR A 137 -18.68 2.09 -3.66
N GLY A 138 -17.56 2.34 -4.32
CA GLY A 138 -16.70 3.49 -4.09
C GLY A 138 -15.97 3.82 -5.38
N ASP A 139 -16.71 4.01 -6.47
CA ASP A 139 -16.39 4.60 -7.78
C ASP A 139 -15.05 4.26 -8.50
N ASP A 140 -14.19 3.42 -7.93
CA ASP A 140 -12.86 3.10 -8.47
C ASP A 140 -12.53 1.60 -8.39
N GLU A 141 -13.53 0.72 -8.45
CA GLU A 141 -13.29 -0.72 -8.67
C GLU A 141 -12.93 -0.95 -10.15
N PHE A 142 -11.77 -0.44 -10.56
CA PHE A 142 -11.07 -1.09 -11.65
C PHE A 142 -10.64 -2.46 -11.09
N ASP A 143 -11.26 -3.54 -11.57
CA ASP A 143 -10.65 -4.87 -11.70
C ASP A 143 -9.44 -4.78 -12.68
N GLY A 144 -8.58 -3.79 -12.47
CA GLY A 144 -7.48 -3.35 -13.30
C GLY A 144 -6.17 -3.31 -12.54
N GLY A 145 -6.07 -4.06 -11.43
CA GLY A 145 -4.76 -4.60 -11.09
C GLY A 145 -4.16 -5.18 -12.37
N ILE A 146 -2.89 -4.89 -12.68
CA ILE A 146 -2.26 -5.33 -13.94
C ILE A 146 -2.57 -6.82 -14.13
N SER A 147 -3.44 -7.14 -15.08
CA SER A 147 -3.98 -8.48 -15.23
C SER A 147 -2.82 -9.43 -15.59
N GLY A 148 -2.78 -10.59 -14.93
CA GLY A 148 -1.68 -11.55 -15.12
C GLY A 148 -0.37 -11.25 -14.37
N GLN A 149 -0.27 -10.20 -13.56
CA GLN A 149 0.87 -9.97 -12.64
C GLN A 149 0.60 -10.39 -11.20
N THR A 150 -0.47 -11.14 -10.97
CA THR A 150 -0.55 -11.93 -9.73
C THR A 150 0.59 -12.95 -9.75
N THR A 151 1.44 -12.94 -8.72
CA THR A 151 2.40 -14.02 -8.46
C THR A 151 1.71 -15.34 -8.07
N ASN A 152 0.38 -15.37 -8.09
CA ASN A 152 -0.46 -16.49 -7.72
C ASN A 152 -1.50 -16.80 -8.81
N ALA A 153 -1.28 -17.88 -9.55
CA ALA A 153 -2.21 -18.36 -10.58
C ALA A 153 -3.61 -18.75 -10.06
N ASN A 154 -3.79 -18.81 -8.72
CA ASN A 154 -5.03 -19.26 -8.08
C ASN A 154 -5.84 -18.13 -7.41
N ILE A 155 -5.48 -16.85 -7.59
CA ILE A 155 -6.25 -15.73 -7.01
C ILE A 155 -7.44 -15.39 -7.90
N THR A 156 -8.62 -15.31 -7.28
CA THR A 156 -9.85 -14.84 -7.91
C THR A 156 -9.70 -13.35 -8.27
N PRO A 157 -10.11 -12.89 -9.47
CA PRO A 157 -9.94 -11.51 -9.96
C PRO A 157 -10.33 -10.41 -8.96
N ASN A 158 -11.35 -10.65 -8.15
CA ASN A 158 -12.00 -9.69 -7.26
C ASN A 158 -11.18 -9.29 -6.00
N LEU A 159 -9.87 -9.57 -5.99
CA LEU A 159 -8.98 -9.32 -4.85
C LEU A 159 -7.96 -8.22 -5.13
N SER A 160 -7.82 -7.79 -6.39
CA SER A 160 -7.10 -6.58 -6.76
C SER A 160 -8.01 -5.36 -6.64
N ARG A 161 -7.45 -4.22 -6.22
CA ARG A 161 -8.17 -2.98 -5.88
C ARG A 161 -7.34 -1.76 -6.28
N LEU A 162 -8.04 -0.73 -6.76
CA LEU A 162 -7.48 0.61 -6.95
C LEU A 162 -8.19 1.58 -6.03
N PHE A 163 -7.44 2.31 -5.21
CA PHE A 163 -7.94 3.43 -4.44
C PHE A 163 -7.54 4.72 -5.16
N VAL A 164 -8.50 5.59 -5.49
CA VAL A 164 -8.22 6.92 -6.08
C VAL A 164 -8.94 7.99 -5.28
N ARG A 165 -8.26 9.09 -4.93
CA ARG A 165 -8.92 10.26 -4.30
C ARG A 165 -8.33 11.57 -4.80
N ASN A 166 -9.19 12.55 -5.02
CA ASN A 166 -8.80 13.91 -5.36
C ASN A 166 -8.23 14.65 -4.14
N ILE A 167 -7.11 15.36 -4.33
CA ILE A 167 -6.34 16.12 -3.34
C ILE A 167 -6.58 17.64 -3.45
N GLN A 168 -7.28 18.07 -4.51
CA GLN A 168 -7.65 19.47 -4.79
C GLN A 168 -6.47 20.37 -5.20
N ASN A 169 -5.77 20.03 -6.29
CA ASN A 169 -4.82 20.91 -7.03
C ASN A 169 -3.91 21.72 -6.11
N ARG A 170 -3.09 21.03 -5.31
CA ARG A 170 -2.24 21.70 -4.32
C ARG A 170 -0.82 21.83 -4.85
N PRO A 171 -0.19 23.02 -4.77
CA PRO A 171 1.21 23.18 -5.15
C PRO A 171 2.12 22.34 -4.23
N VAL A 172 3.13 21.70 -4.83
CA VAL A 172 4.12 20.86 -4.12
C VAL A 172 5.44 21.60 -3.95
N PHE A 173 5.95 21.70 -2.74
CA PHE A 173 7.13 22.51 -2.42
C PHE A 173 8.39 21.69 -2.13
N PHE A 174 8.26 20.55 -1.47
CA PHE A 174 9.42 19.77 -1.00
C PHE A 174 9.46 18.39 -1.65
N GLY A 175 8.30 17.77 -1.81
CA GLY A 175 8.17 16.42 -2.33
C GLY A 175 7.13 15.65 -1.56
N LEU A 176 6.50 14.68 -2.23
CA LEU A 176 5.33 14.00 -1.70
C LEU A 176 5.68 12.72 -0.96
N GLY A 177 4.95 12.48 0.13
CA GLY A 177 4.91 11.21 0.83
C GLY A 177 3.48 10.74 1.00
N VAL A 178 3.24 9.45 0.81
CA VAL A 178 1.92 8.83 1.05
C VAL A 178 2.05 7.88 2.24
N SER A 179 1.24 8.12 3.26
CA SER A 179 1.14 7.26 4.44
C SER A 179 -0.15 6.47 4.38
N ILE A 180 -0.06 5.16 4.58
CA ILE A 180 -1.18 4.23 4.45
C ILE A 180 -1.29 3.47 5.77
N LEU A 181 -2.44 3.56 6.41
CA LEU A 181 -2.76 2.75 7.59
C LEU A 181 -3.38 1.45 7.11
N ILE A 182 -2.73 0.33 7.39
CA ILE A 182 -3.27 -1.00 7.14
C ILE A 182 -3.87 -1.51 8.45
N ARG A 183 -5.10 -2.03 8.37
CA ARG A 183 -5.77 -2.64 9.51
C ARG A 183 -5.96 -4.13 9.27
N ALA A 184 -5.54 -4.91 10.25
CA ALA A 184 -5.94 -6.29 10.44
C ALA A 184 -7.12 -6.35 11.43
N ASN A 185 -8.18 -7.06 11.06
CA ASN A 185 -9.35 -7.33 11.87
C ASN A 185 -9.65 -8.83 11.80
N ARG A 186 -9.31 -9.56 12.87
CA ARG A 186 -9.43 -11.01 12.93
C ARG A 186 -8.73 -11.74 11.77
N ALA A 187 -7.63 -11.17 11.27
CA ALA A 187 -6.84 -11.71 10.18
C ALA A 187 -6.15 -13.02 10.57
N LYS A 188 -6.02 -13.96 9.63
CA LYS A 188 -5.39 -15.28 9.81
C LYS A 188 -4.59 -15.66 8.57
N ASP A 189 -3.26 -15.49 8.63
CA ASP A 189 -2.40 -15.66 7.45
C ASP A 189 -2.95 -14.89 6.22
N ASP A 190 -3.63 -13.77 6.50
CA ASP A 190 -4.15 -12.86 5.48
C ASP A 190 -3.02 -11.90 5.08
N PHE A 191 -3.00 -11.52 3.82
CA PHE A 191 -2.01 -10.57 3.29
C PHE A 191 -2.69 -9.42 2.55
N LEU A 192 -1.98 -8.30 2.54
CA LEU A 192 -2.26 -7.15 1.69
C LEU A 192 -0.98 -6.77 0.96
N GLU A 193 -1.00 -6.79 -0.36
CA GLU A 193 0.11 -6.40 -1.22
C GLU A 193 -0.16 -5.04 -1.84
N ILE A 194 0.64 -4.04 -1.46
CA ILE A 194 0.67 -2.76 -2.16
C ILE A 194 1.57 -2.94 -3.38
N ARG A 195 0.95 -2.88 -4.55
CA ARG A 195 1.64 -3.00 -5.83
C ARG A 195 2.22 -1.66 -6.26
N GLY A 196 1.46 -0.58 -6.12
CA GLY A 196 1.95 0.75 -6.46
C GLY A 196 1.26 1.84 -5.69
N VAL A 197 2.03 2.89 -5.40
CA VAL A 197 1.52 4.16 -4.89
C VAL A 197 1.94 5.26 -5.86
N GLY A 198 0.97 6.04 -6.31
CA GLY A 198 1.15 7.06 -7.32
C GLY A 198 0.45 8.36 -6.95
N ILE A 199 0.94 9.43 -7.57
CA ILE A 199 0.33 10.75 -7.54
C ILE A 199 0.14 11.21 -8.98
N ASP A 200 -1.07 11.69 -9.29
CA ASP A 200 -1.32 12.44 -10.51
C ASP A 200 -1.05 13.93 -10.26
N PHE A 201 -0.33 14.56 -11.19
CA PHE A 201 -0.10 16.00 -11.20
C PHE A 201 -0.98 16.67 -12.25
N GLN A 202 -1.50 17.84 -11.93
CA GLN A 202 -2.03 18.74 -12.93
C GLN A 202 -0.89 19.31 -13.75
N LEU A 203 -1.05 19.26 -15.05
CA LEU A 203 -0.12 19.90 -15.96
C LEU A 203 -0.63 21.28 -16.35
N PRO A 204 0.27 22.27 -16.44
CA PRO A 204 -0.07 23.51 -17.12
C PRO A 204 -0.43 23.18 -18.57
N ARG A 205 -1.64 23.58 -18.98
CA ARG A 205 -2.10 23.48 -20.37
C ARG A 205 -1.38 24.49 -21.26
#